data_AF-A0A7X7Z9X0-F1
#
_entry.id   AF-A0A7X7Z9X0-F1
#
_cell.length_a   1.000
_cell.length_b   1.000
_cell.length_c   1.000
_cell.angle_alpha   90.00
_cell.angle_beta   90.00
_cell.angle_gamma   90.00
#
_symmetry.space_group_name_H-M   'P 1'
#
loop_
_entity.id
_entity.type
_entity.pdbx_description
1 polymer ?
#
loop_
_entity_poly.entity_id
_entity_poly.type
_entity_poly.pdbx_seq_one_letter_code
_entity_poly.pdbx_strand_id
1 'polypeptide(L)' 'LGKQREGYQLSFFQLDDPVLKQIRDQLAMLDINNLTPIEALNKLNEIKRLSGL' A
#
# COMPACT_ATOMS: atom_id res chain seq x y z
N LEU A 1 -10.95 -42.30 -12.94
CA LEU A 1 -10.19 -41.25 -13.67
C LEU A 1 -10.62 -39.89 -13.12
N GLY A 2 -9.95 -39.42 -12.06
CA GLY A 2 -10.22 -38.13 -11.45
C GLY A 2 -9.20 -37.11 -11.92
N LYS A 3 -9.62 -36.11 -12.69
CA LYS A 3 -8.91 -34.84 -12.88
C LYS A 3 -9.92 -33.73 -13.21
N GLN A 4 -10.74 -33.36 -12.24
CA GLN A 4 -11.37 -32.04 -12.19
C GLN A 4 -10.74 -31.28 -11.04
N ARG A 5 -9.51 -30.80 -11.27
CA ARG A 5 -8.79 -29.89 -10.38
C ARG A 5 -8.18 -28.74 -11.20
N GLU A 6 -8.90 -28.26 -12.20
CA GLU A 6 -8.46 -27.15 -13.08
C GLU A 6 -9.13 -25.81 -12.75
N GLY A 7 -9.75 -25.68 -11.57
CA GLY A 7 -10.60 -24.52 -11.26
C GLY A 7 -10.14 -23.60 -10.13
N TYR A 8 -9.20 -24.02 -9.27
CA TYR A 8 -8.61 -23.09 -8.31
C TYR A 8 -7.44 -22.38 -8.99
N GLN A 9 -7.78 -21.49 -9.93
CA GLN A 9 -6.93 -20.36 -10.23
C GLN A 9 -6.66 -19.69 -8.89
N LEU A 10 -5.45 -19.90 -8.39
CA LEU A 10 -4.99 -19.18 -7.23
C LEU A 10 -4.99 -17.71 -7.65
N SER A 11 -5.93 -16.94 -7.11
CA SER A 11 -5.77 -15.50 -6.97
C SER A 11 -4.59 -15.26 -6.03
N PHE A 12 -3.38 -15.67 -6.44
CA PHE A 12 -2.13 -15.45 -5.74
C PHE A 12 -1.85 -13.96 -5.91
N PHE A 13 -2.47 -13.18 -5.04
CA PHE A 13 -2.30 -11.75 -4.82
C PHE A 13 -2.55 -10.91 -6.08
N GLN A 14 -3.73 -10.28 -6.13
CA GLN A 14 -3.76 -8.93 -6.69
C GLN A 14 -2.79 -8.10 -5.83
N LEU A 15 -1.56 -7.96 -6.29
CA LEU A 15 -0.39 -7.42 -5.59
C LEU A 15 -0.52 -5.94 -5.20
N ASP A 16 -1.60 -5.29 -5.62
CA ASP A 16 -1.92 -3.91 -5.26
C ASP A 16 -2.92 -3.94 -4.11
N ASP A 17 -2.45 -4.13 -2.87
CA ASP A 17 -3.27 -3.74 -1.72
C ASP A 17 -3.65 -2.25 -1.94
N PRO A 18 -4.95 -1.91 -2.03
CA PRO A 18 -5.39 -0.55 -2.32
C PRO A 18 -4.82 0.47 -1.31
N VAL A 19 -4.58 0.05 -0.07
CA VAL A 19 -3.95 0.86 0.97
C VAL A 19 -2.47 1.11 0.65
N LEU A 20 -1.72 0.07 0.28
CA LEU A 20 -0.31 0.22 -0.09
C LEU A 20 -0.14 1.06 -1.36
N LYS A 21 -1.08 0.92 -2.32
CA LYS A 21 -1.14 1.75 -3.52
C LYS A 21 -1.35 3.22 -3.17
N GLN A 22 -2.28 3.50 -2.29
CA GLN A 22 -2.53 4.85 -1.79
C GLN A 22 -1.31 5.43 -1.07
N ILE A 23 -0.65 4.68 -0.20
CA ILE A 23 0.57 5.12 0.50
C ILE A 23 1.69 5.41 -0.51
N ARG A 24 1.89 4.55 -1.50
CA ARG A 24 2.88 4.75 -2.58
C ARG A 24 2.60 6.03 -3.35
N ASP A 25 1.35 6.25 -3.76
CA ASP A 25 0.97 7.41 -4.56
C ASP A 25 1.16 8.71 -3.75
N GLN A 26 0.85 8.68 -2.45
CA GLN A 26 1.13 9.80 -1.54
C GLN A 26 2.63 10.10 -1.40
N LEU A 27 3.46 9.06 -1.28
CA LEU A 27 4.92 9.20 -1.21
C LEU A 27 5.51 9.74 -2.52
N ALA A 28 4.99 9.33 -3.66
CA ALA A 28 5.45 9.79 -4.98
C ALA A 28 5.17 11.29 -5.21
N MET A 29 4.11 11.83 -4.61
CA MET A 29 3.76 13.25 -4.71
C MET A 29 4.46 14.12 -3.65
N LEU A 30 5.28 13.52 -2.78
CA LEU A 30 5.89 14.21 -1.66
C LEU A 30 7.18 14.91 -2.05
N ASP A 31 7.23 16.24 -1.91
CA ASP A 31 8.47 17.00 -2.05
C ASP A 31 9.25 17.04 -0.73
N ILE A 32 10.11 16.04 -0.53
CA ILE A 32 10.90 15.86 0.71
C ILE A 32 11.79 17.07 1.02
N ASN A 33 12.26 17.80 0.01
CA ASN A 33 13.20 18.90 0.20
C ASN A 33 12.57 20.15 0.81
N ASN A 34 11.23 20.26 0.73
CA ASN A 34 10.48 21.43 1.18
C ASN A 34 9.58 21.15 2.39
N LEU A 35 9.67 19.96 2.99
CA LEU A 35 8.90 19.64 4.19
C LEU A 35 9.53 20.26 5.44
N THR A 36 8.68 20.90 6.24
CA THR A 36 9.06 21.21 7.61
C THR A 36 9.09 19.93 8.46
N PRO A 37 9.87 19.91 9.57
CA PRO A 37 9.92 18.76 10.46
C PRO A 37 8.55 18.33 11.01
N ILE A 38 7.65 19.30 11.27
CA ILE A 38 6.30 19.04 11.76
C ILE A 38 5.43 18.39 10.68
N GLU A 39 5.52 18.84 9.43
CA GLU A 39 4.78 18.24 8.31
C GLU A 39 5.24 16.82 8.02
N ALA A 40 6.55 16.57 8.08
CA ALA A 40 7.10 15.22 7.96
C ALA A 40 6.54 14.30 9.07
N LEU A 41 6.52 14.77 10.33
CA LEU A 41 5.96 14.02 11.44
C LEU A 41 4.47 13.71 11.26
N ASN A 42 3.69 14.71 10.82
CA ASN A 42 2.26 14.54 10.57
C ASN A 42 1.99 13.51 9.46
N LYS A 43 2.74 13.57 8.36
CA LYS A 43 2.64 12.61 7.25
C LYS A 43 3.02 11.18 7.68
N LEU A 44 4.05 11.03 8.52
CA LEU A 44 4.42 9.72 9.07
C LEU A 44 3.29 9.14 9.94
N ASN A 45 2.65 9.97 10.76
CA ASN A 45 1.50 9.54 11.58
C ASN A 45 0.29 9.11 10.73
N GLU A 46 0.05 9.80 9.61
CA GLU A 46 -1.02 9.45 8.67
C GLU A 46 -0.75 8.10 7.99
N ILE A 47 0.46 7.90 7.47
CA ILE A 47 0.88 6.63 6.86
C ILE A 47 0.75 5.48 7.86
N LYS A 48 1.15 5.71 9.12
CA LYS A 48 1.04 4.72 10.19
C LYS A 48 -0.42 4.31 10.42
N ARG A 49 -1.33 5.28 10.53
CA ARG A 49 -2.78 5.03 10.66
C ARG A 49 -3.35 4.25 9.47
N LEU A 50 -2.96 4.61 8.26
CA LEU A 50 -3.40 3.91 7.03
C LEU A 50 -2.91 2.46 7.01
N SER A 51 -1.68 2.20 7.46
CA SER A 51 -1.11 0.84 7.54
C SER A 51 -1.66 -0.02 8.69
N GLY A 52 -2.52 0.53 9.56
CA GLY A 52 -3.09 -0.19 10.69
C GLY A 52 -2.14 -0.40 11.88
N LEU A 53 -1.07 0.41 11.99
CA LEU A 53 -0.03 0.34 13.03
C LEU A 53 -0.21 1.39 14.15
#